data_AF-A0A659UIX1-F1
#
_entry.id   AF-A0A659UIX1-F1
#
_cell.length_a   1.000
_cell.length_b   1.000
_cell.length_c   1.000
_cell.angle_alpha   90.00
_cell.angle_beta   90.00
_cell.angle_gamma   90.00
#
_symmetry.space_group_name_H-M   'P 1'
#
loop_
_entity.id
_entity.type
_entity.pdbx_description
1 polymer ?
#
loop_
_entity_poly.entity_id
_entity_poly.type
_entity_poly.pdbx_seq_one_letter_code
_entity_poly.pdbx_strand_id
1 'polypeptide(L)'
;RIEQIAPPATLYDRPATKFVASFIGTMNLLQSRFVGRDGHRLRFTAGTLPLEAISETGQWPGEGEVRTIGVRPEDLLAAAEAAPGTAPARVNSIVFHGRTLRLHAELGQGMPVVIDAPRQAEGFQFSAGDVAHVSLRRGANCPMLPS
;
A
#
# COMPACT_ATOMS: atom_id res chain seq x y z
N ARG A 1 13.35 -12.91 -21.00
CA ARG A 1 13.49 -13.68 -19.74
C ARG A 1 12.08 -13.88 -19.18
N ILE A 2 11.77 -15.06 -18.65
CA ILE A 2 10.50 -15.26 -17.93
C ILE A 2 10.75 -14.84 -16.48
N GLU A 3 9.97 -13.87 -15.98
CA GLU A 3 10.15 -13.28 -14.64
C GLU A 3 9.47 -14.12 -13.54
N GLN A 4 8.27 -14.64 -13.79
CA GLN A 4 7.56 -15.55 -12.87
C GLN A 4 6.51 -16.36 -13.65
N ILE A 5 6.37 -17.65 -13.34
CA ILE A 5 5.29 -18.52 -13.86
C ILE A 5 4.47 -18.98 -12.67
N ALA A 6 3.24 -18.48 -12.53
CA ALA A 6 2.32 -18.85 -11.47
C ALA A 6 0.86 -18.54 -11.89
N PRO A 7 -0.15 -19.04 -11.17
CA PRO A 7 -1.55 -18.67 -11.39
C PRO A 7 -1.76 -17.14 -11.29
N PRO A 8 -2.74 -16.56 -12.00
CA PRO A 8 -2.96 -15.11 -11.99
C PRO A 8 -3.13 -14.50 -10.59
N ALA A 9 -3.88 -15.18 -9.71
CA ALA A 9 -4.05 -14.73 -8.33
C ALA A 9 -2.72 -14.72 -7.56
N THR A 10 -1.84 -15.71 -7.77
CA THR A 10 -0.52 -15.74 -7.15
C THR A 10 0.38 -14.62 -7.68
N LEU A 11 0.36 -14.36 -8.99
CA LEU A 11 1.09 -13.23 -9.58
C LEU A 11 0.60 -11.89 -9.02
N TYR A 12 -0.69 -11.78 -8.70
CA TYR A 12 -1.29 -10.59 -8.11
C TYR A 12 -0.95 -10.45 -6.61
N ASP A 13 -1.21 -11.47 -5.81
CA ASP A 13 -1.07 -11.40 -4.35
C ASP A 13 0.39 -11.51 -3.90
N ARG A 14 1.21 -12.25 -4.66
CA ARG A 14 2.55 -12.70 -4.26
C ARG A 14 3.55 -12.57 -5.43
N PRO A 15 3.78 -11.34 -5.93
CA PRO A 15 4.77 -11.10 -6.97
C PRO A 15 6.19 -11.35 -6.44
N ALA A 16 6.97 -12.15 -7.15
CA ALA A 16 8.34 -12.49 -6.78
C ALA A 16 9.34 -11.36 -7.08
N THR A 17 9.00 -10.43 -7.98
CA THR A 17 9.86 -9.32 -8.39
C THR A 17 9.11 -8.00 -8.45
N LYS A 18 9.82 -6.88 -8.32
CA LYS A 18 9.28 -5.52 -8.53
C LYS A 18 8.64 -5.35 -9.91
N PHE A 19 9.19 -6.03 -10.93
CA PHE A 19 8.64 -6.00 -12.28
C PHE A 19 7.27 -6.68 -12.33
N VAL A 20 7.11 -7.88 -11.75
CA VAL A 20 5.80 -8.54 -11.72
C VAL A 20 4.80 -7.74 -10.90
N ALA A 21 5.24 -7.17 -9.77
CA ALA A 21 4.45 -6.33 -8.88
C ALA A 21 3.87 -5.09 -9.59
N SER A 22 4.67 -4.44 -10.45
CA SER A 22 4.24 -3.25 -11.21
C SER A 22 3.52 -3.59 -12.53
N PHE A 23 3.74 -4.80 -13.06
CA PHE A 23 3.14 -5.24 -14.32
C PHE A 23 1.72 -5.80 -14.12
N ILE A 24 1.51 -6.57 -13.05
CA ILE A 24 0.21 -7.18 -12.75
C ILE A 24 -0.59 -6.23 -11.85
N GLY A 25 -1.45 -5.43 -12.49
CA GLY A 25 -2.31 -4.44 -11.82
C GLY A 25 -1.54 -3.25 -11.25
N THR A 26 -2.25 -2.36 -10.57
CA THR A 26 -1.62 -1.23 -9.87
C THR A 26 -1.12 -1.69 -8.50
N MET A 27 0.07 -1.27 -8.10
CA MET A 27 0.64 -1.51 -6.77
C MET A 27 1.48 -0.32 -6.33
N ASN A 28 1.31 0.09 -5.08
CA ASN A 28 2.18 1.06 -4.43
C ASN A 28 3.47 0.34 -4.03
N LEU A 29 4.62 0.84 -4.48
CA LEU A 29 5.93 0.32 -4.10
C LEU A 29 6.56 1.28 -3.08
N LEU A 30 6.31 1.03 -1.79
CA LEU A 30 6.64 1.98 -0.73
C LEU A 30 7.99 1.64 -0.09
N GLN A 31 8.93 2.59 -0.13
CA GLN A 31 10.17 2.49 0.64
C GLN A 31 9.83 2.64 2.12
N SER A 32 9.98 1.56 2.86
CA SER A 32 9.47 1.44 4.22
C SER A 32 10.57 0.97 5.16
N ARG A 33 10.67 1.61 6.33
CA ARG A 33 11.65 1.29 7.35
C ARG A 33 11.13 0.17 8.23
N PHE A 34 11.93 -0.87 8.46
CA PHE A 34 11.57 -1.97 9.37
C PHE A 34 11.60 -1.49 10.83
N VAL A 35 10.51 -1.73 11.56
CA VAL A 35 10.34 -1.28 12.96
C VAL A 35 10.05 -2.44 13.93
N GLY A 36 10.11 -3.68 13.45
CA GLY A 36 9.95 -4.87 14.28
C GLY A 36 8.97 -5.88 13.70
N ARG A 37 8.53 -6.83 14.52
CA ARG A 37 7.65 -7.91 14.09
C ARG A 37 6.66 -8.30 15.19
N ASP A 38 5.56 -8.88 14.77
CA ASP A 38 4.54 -9.48 15.63
C ASP A 38 4.18 -10.86 15.08
N GLY A 39 4.68 -11.89 15.75
CA GLY A 39 4.67 -13.26 15.21
C GLY A 39 5.36 -13.32 13.84
N HIS A 40 4.57 -13.63 12.81
CA HIS A 40 5.00 -13.74 11.41
C HIS A 40 4.79 -12.45 10.59
N ARG A 41 4.14 -11.43 11.16
CA ARG A 41 3.90 -10.16 10.48
C ARG A 41 5.07 -9.21 10.76
N LEU A 42 5.67 -8.72 9.69
CA LEU A 42 6.74 -7.72 9.75
C LEU A 42 6.11 -6.33 9.77
N ARG A 43 6.56 -5.47 10.67
CA ARG A 43 6.05 -4.10 10.81
C ARG A 43 7.02 -3.12 10.18
N PHE A 44 6.48 -2.20 9.39
CA PHE A 44 7.22 -1.18 8.68
C PHE A 44 6.57 0.20 8.83
N THR A 45 7.33 1.25 8.53
CA THR A 45 6.79 2.60 8.36
C THR A 45 7.21 3.19 7.01
N ALA A 46 6.23 3.56 6.18
CA ALA A 46 6.43 4.35 4.96
C ALA A 46 6.21 5.82 5.30
N GLY A 47 7.29 6.52 5.66
CA GLY A 47 7.16 7.81 6.34
C GLY A 47 6.44 7.64 7.67
N THR A 48 5.25 8.23 7.82
CA THR A 48 4.40 8.07 9.00
C THR A 48 3.33 6.98 8.86
N LEU A 49 3.15 6.39 7.67
CA LEU A 49 2.16 5.34 7.43
C LEU A 49 2.66 4.01 7.99
N PRO A 50 1.99 3.43 9.01
CA PRO A 50 2.32 2.09 9.48
C PRO A 50 1.87 1.05 8.46
N LEU A 51 2.74 0.07 8.21
CA LEU A 51 2.48 -1.04 7.30
C LEU A 51 2.78 -2.37 7.98
N GLU A 52 2.05 -3.40 7.56
CA GLU A 52 2.36 -4.79 7.86
C GLU A 52 2.69 -5.51 6.56
N ALA A 53 3.70 -6.36 6.59
CA ALA A 53 4.12 -7.15 5.44
C ALA A 53 4.41 -8.60 5.82
N ILE A 54 4.44 -9.45 4.81
CA ILE A 54 4.84 -10.85 4.89
C ILE A 54 6.15 -11.07 4.12
N SER A 55 6.98 -11.96 4.65
CA SER A 55 8.18 -12.45 3.97
C SER A 55 7.94 -13.85 3.45
N GLU A 56 8.17 -14.07 2.15
CA GLU A 56 8.01 -15.40 1.55
C GLU A 56 9.15 -16.35 1.93
N THR A 57 10.35 -15.81 2.14
CA THR A 57 11.53 -16.59 2.51
C THR A 57 11.62 -16.83 4.02
N GLY A 58 10.73 -16.22 4.81
CA GLY A 58 10.81 -16.20 6.27
C GLY A 58 11.92 -15.31 6.83
N GLN A 59 12.71 -14.67 5.97
CA GLN A 59 13.76 -13.74 6.40
C GLN A 59 13.16 -12.37 6.73
N TRP A 60 13.77 -11.66 7.69
CA TRP A 60 13.39 -10.29 8.03
C TRP A 60 14.62 -9.36 8.04
N PRO A 61 14.42 -8.05 7.81
CA PRO A 61 15.51 -7.07 7.80
C PRO A 61 16.07 -6.79 9.21
N GLY A 62 17.24 -6.16 9.25
CA GLY A 62 17.75 -5.54 10.48
C GLY A 62 16.88 -4.35 10.92
N GLU A 63 16.93 -4.01 12.21
CA GLU A 63 16.20 -2.86 12.74
C GLU A 63 16.58 -1.57 12.00
N GLY A 64 15.57 -0.79 11.60
CA GLY A 64 15.77 0.46 10.85
C GLY A 64 16.15 0.27 9.38
N GLU A 65 16.31 -0.97 8.89
CA GLU A 65 16.63 -1.24 7.49
C GLU A 65 15.45 -0.91 6.57
N VAL A 66 15.74 -0.38 5.39
CA VAL A 66 14.70 0.00 4.41
C VAL A 66 14.46 -1.15 3.43
N ARG A 67 13.18 -1.42 3.16
CA ARG A 67 12.72 -2.39 2.17
C ARG A 67 11.60 -1.80 1.32
N THR A 68 11.40 -2.38 0.15
CA THR A 68 10.25 -2.06 -0.71
C THR A 68 9.08 -2.94 -0.32
N ILE A 69 7.99 -2.34 0.13
CA ILE A 69 6.74 -3.05 0.46
C ILE A 69 5.74 -2.79 -0.66
N GLY A 70 5.21 -3.87 -1.24
CA GLY A 70 4.14 -3.79 -2.22
C GLY A 70 2.79 -3.67 -1.52
N VAL A 71 2.03 -2.61 -1.78
CA VAL A 71 0.70 -2.40 -1.21
C VAL A 71 -0.31 -2.18 -2.32
N ARG A 72 -1.34 -3.02 -2.40
CA ARG A 72 -2.41 -2.86 -3.39
C ARG A 72 -3.26 -1.63 -3.06
N PRO A 73 -3.72 -0.85 -4.05
CA PRO A 73 -4.56 0.33 -3.80
C PRO A 73 -5.80 0.02 -2.94
N GLU A 74 -6.42 -1.13 -3.13
CA GLU A 74 -7.59 -1.60 -2.37
C GLU A 74 -7.27 -2.08 -0.95
N ASP A 75 -5.99 -2.27 -0.62
CA ASP A 75 -5.54 -2.55 0.74
C ASP A 75 -5.30 -1.27 1.55
N LEU A 76 -5.37 -0.09 0.92
CA LEU A 76 -5.34 1.18 1.62
C LEU A 76 -6.75 1.71 1.83
N LEU A 77 -6.98 2.27 3.02
CA LEU A 77 -8.23 2.92 3.40
C LEU A 77 -7.98 4.41 3.55
N ALA A 78 -8.94 5.23 3.15
CA ALA A 78 -8.91 6.68 3.32
C ALA A 78 -10.11 7.12 4.17
N ALA A 79 -9.85 7.92 5.21
CA ALA A 79 -10.86 8.52 6.08
C ALA A 79 -10.65 10.04 6.17
N ALA A 80 -11.74 10.79 6.36
CA ALA A 80 -11.67 12.25 6.47
C ALA A 80 -10.99 12.72 7.77
N GLU A 81 -11.08 11.91 8.81
CA GLU A 81 -10.56 12.24 10.15
C GLU A 81 -9.34 11.40 10.52
N ALA A 82 -8.45 12.01 11.31
CA ALA A 82 -7.29 11.34 11.86
C ALA A 82 -7.70 10.27 12.89
N ALA A 83 -7.04 9.12 12.81
CA ALA A 83 -7.16 8.07 13.81
C ALA A 83 -5.79 7.45 14.11
N PRO A 84 -5.62 6.75 15.26
CA PRO A 84 -4.42 5.97 15.52
C PRO A 84 -4.11 5.01 14.38
N GLY A 85 -2.86 5.00 13.92
CA GLY A 85 -2.44 4.15 12.80
C GLY A 85 -2.71 4.74 11.41
N THR A 86 -3.16 5.99 11.32
CA THR A 86 -3.31 6.71 10.03
C THR A 86 -2.14 7.64 9.75
N ALA A 87 -1.91 7.93 8.47
CA ALA A 87 -0.99 8.95 7.99
C ALA A 87 -1.71 9.94 7.06
N PRO A 88 -1.44 11.25 7.16
CA PRO A 88 -2.04 12.23 6.26
C PRO A 88 -1.46 12.09 4.85
N ALA A 89 -2.34 12.11 3.86
CA ALA A 89 -2.00 12.18 2.45
C ALA A 89 -2.81 13.29 1.78
N ARG A 90 -2.14 14.18 1.04
CA ARG A 90 -2.82 15.21 0.25
C ARG A 90 -3.35 14.59 -1.03
N VAL A 91 -4.65 14.74 -1.28
CA VAL A 91 -5.31 14.24 -2.48
C VAL A 91 -4.98 15.17 -3.65
N ASN A 92 -4.34 14.64 -4.69
CA ASN A 92 -4.01 15.40 -5.89
C ASN A 92 -5.12 15.30 -6.93
N SER A 93 -5.69 14.10 -7.12
CA SER A 93 -6.77 13.87 -8.05
C SER A 93 -7.56 12.62 -7.69
N ILE A 94 -8.79 12.56 -8.22
CA ILE A 94 -9.72 11.45 -8.03
C ILE A 94 -10.21 11.03 -9.40
N VAL A 95 -10.14 9.73 -9.69
CA VAL A 95 -10.54 9.15 -10.98
C VAL A 95 -11.60 8.07 -10.77
N PHE A 96 -12.64 8.09 -11.59
CA PHE A 96 -13.63 7.02 -11.61
C PHE A 96 -13.04 5.75 -12.23
N HIS A 97 -13.12 4.64 -11.50
CA HIS A 97 -12.63 3.34 -11.94
C HIS A 97 -13.74 2.29 -11.82
N GLY A 98 -14.80 2.46 -12.61
CA GLY A 98 -16.00 1.61 -12.56
C GLY A 98 -16.75 1.75 -11.24
N ARG A 99 -16.65 0.74 -10.37
CA ARG A 99 -17.36 0.69 -9.07
C ARG A 99 -16.55 1.30 -7.91
N THR A 100 -15.28 1.63 -8.16
CA THR A 100 -14.39 2.26 -7.19
C THR A 100 -13.99 3.66 -7.64
N LEU A 101 -13.49 4.43 -6.69
CA LEU A 101 -12.81 5.69 -6.91
C LEU A 101 -11.34 5.50 -6.61
N ARG A 102 -10.50 5.91 -7.55
CA ARG A 102 -9.05 5.88 -7.39
C ARG A 102 -8.57 7.26 -6.98
N LEU A 103 -8.01 7.36 -5.78
CA LEU A 103 -7.37 8.57 -5.29
C LEU A 103 -5.89 8.48 -5.64
N HIS A 104 -5.39 9.52 -6.29
CA HIS A 104 -3.96 9.78 -6.39
C HIS A 104 -3.62 10.81 -5.32
N ALA A 105 -2.77 10.43 -4.37
CA ALA A 105 -2.41 11.25 -3.23
C ALA A 105 -0.91 11.21 -2.95
N GLU A 106 -0.45 12.08 -2.05
CA GLU A 106 0.93 12.16 -1.61
C GLU A 106 1.03 12.09 -0.09
N LEU A 107 1.76 11.08 0.41
CA LEU A 107 2.13 10.94 1.82
C LEU A 107 3.34 11.81 2.15
N GLY A 108 3.32 12.47 3.32
CA GLY A 108 4.48 13.17 3.88
C GLY A 108 5.18 14.10 2.87
N GLN A 109 6.47 13.87 2.62
CA GLN A 109 7.29 14.66 1.69
C GLN A 109 7.11 14.26 0.20
N GLY A 110 5.86 14.14 -0.26
CA GLY A 110 5.57 13.90 -1.67
C GLY A 110 5.69 12.45 -2.13
N MET A 111 5.64 11.47 -1.22
CA MET A 111 5.65 10.05 -1.60
C MET A 111 4.30 9.71 -2.26
N PRO A 112 4.26 9.35 -3.56
CA PRO A 112 3.02 9.09 -4.25
C PRO A 112 2.36 7.81 -3.72
N VAL A 113 1.05 7.85 -3.55
CA VAL A 113 0.23 6.72 -3.15
C VAL A 113 -1.08 6.72 -3.93
N VAL A 114 -1.52 5.53 -4.32
CA VAL A 114 -2.78 5.27 -5.00
C VAL A 114 -3.67 4.45 -4.08
N ILE A 115 -4.92 4.89 -3.91
CA ILE A 115 -5.90 4.25 -3.02
C ILE A 115 -7.17 3.99 -3.81
N ASP A 116 -7.69 2.76 -3.75
CA ASP A 116 -8.97 2.41 -4.37
C ASP A 116 -10.03 2.33 -3.27
N ALA A 117 -10.94 3.31 -3.25
CA ALA A 117 -12.02 3.40 -2.27
C ALA A 117 -13.37 3.00 -2.90
N PRO A 118 -14.25 2.32 -2.14
CA PRO A 118 -15.60 2.03 -2.63
C PRO A 118 -16.38 3.34 -2.81
N ARG A 119 -17.20 3.40 -3.85
CA ARG A 119 -18.16 4.49 -4.01
C ARG A 119 -19.30 4.31 -3.00
N GLN A 120 -19.41 5.21 -2.01
CA GLN A 120 -20.53 5.22 -1.08
C GLN A 120 -21.78 5.84 -1.73
N ALA A 121 -22.96 5.39 -1.30
CA ALA A 121 -24.24 5.84 -1.85
C ALA A 121 -24.57 7.31 -1.51
N GLU A 122 -24.11 7.79 -0.35
CA GLU A 122 -24.33 9.17 0.13
C GLU A 122 -23.25 10.17 -0.32
N GLY A 123 -22.38 9.76 -1.25
CA GLY A 123 -21.34 10.61 -1.81
C GLY A 123 -19.93 10.21 -1.39
N PHE A 124 -18.96 10.73 -2.12
CA PHE A 124 -17.54 10.54 -1.87
C PHE A 124 -16.99 11.75 -1.12
N GLN A 125 -16.26 11.52 -0.03
CA GLN A 125 -15.87 12.55 0.94
C GLN A 125 -14.61 13.34 0.60
N PHE A 126 -13.98 13.11 -0.56
CA PHE A 126 -12.74 13.81 -0.92
C PHE A 126 -12.84 14.56 -2.24
N SER A 127 -12.16 15.69 -2.27
CA SER A 127 -11.85 16.53 -3.43
C SER A 127 -10.33 16.66 -3.57
N ALA A 128 -9.87 17.08 -4.76
CA ALA A 128 -8.47 17.47 -4.91
C ALA A 128 -8.14 18.64 -3.98
N GLY A 129 -7.00 18.54 -3.28
CA GLY A 129 -6.58 19.48 -2.23
C GLY A 129 -6.89 19.01 -0.81
N ASP A 130 -7.82 18.08 -0.62
CA ASP A 130 -8.16 17.56 0.70
C ASP A 130 -7.03 16.74 1.31
N VAL A 131 -7.02 16.63 2.63
CA VAL A 131 -6.15 15.70 3.35
C VAL A 131 -6.95 14.47 3.72
N ALA A 132 -6.57 13.33 3.15
CA ALA A 132 -7.09 12.03 3.54
C ALA A 132 -6.18 11.40 4.61
N HIS A 133 -6.78 10.78 5.61
CA HIS A 133 -6.07 9.97 6.60
C HIS A 133 -6.03 8.53 6.14
N VAL A 134 -4.85 8.10 5.69
CA VAL A 134 -4.61 6.81 5.06
C VAL A 134 -4.20 5.77 6.09
N SER A 135 -4.74 4.56 6.00
CA SER A 135 -4.33 3.42 6.81
C SER A 135 -4.25 2.15 5.99
N LEU A 136 -3.54 1.15 6.49
CA LEU A 136 -3.54 -0.18 5.92
C LEU A 136 -4.77 -0.97 6.41
N ARG A 137 -5.49 -1.60 5.48
CA ARG A 137 -6.58 -2.53 5.79
C ARG A 137 -6.06 -3.67 6.66
N ARG A 138 -6.77 -3.94 7.76
CA ARG A 138 -6.39 -5.03 8.68
C ARG A 138 -6.31 -6.36 7.92
N GLY A 139 -5.19 -7.07 8.11
CA GLY A 139 -4.97 -8.36 7.49
C GLY A 139 -4.57 -8.30 6.01
N ALA A 140 -4.28 -7.11 5.46
CA ALA A 140 -3.65 -6.99 4.15
C ALA A 140 -2.38 -7.84 4.08
N ASN A 141 -2.17 -8.46 2.92
CA ASN A 141 -1.04 -9.33 2.65
C ASN A 141 -0.05 -8.58 1.76
N CYS A 142 0.68 -7.63 2.35
CA CYS A 142 1.64 -6.86 1.60
C CYS A 142 2.94 -7.66 1.43
N PRO A 143 3.38 -7.98 0.20
CA PRO A 143 4.67 -8.62 -0.01
C PRO A 143 5.82 -7.66 0.31
N MET A 144 6.80 -8.15 1.09
CA MET A 144 8.12 -7.54 1.12
C MET A 144 8.88 -7.96 -0.14
N LEU A 145 9.14 -7.01 -1.04
CA LEU A 145 9.81 -7.29 -2.29
C LEU A 145 11.33 -7.40 -2.10
N PRO A 146 12.00 -8.27 -2.87
CA PRO A 146 13.45 -8.35 -2.84
C PRO A 146 14.09 -7.01 -3.26
N SER A 147 15.29 -6.77 -2.73
CA SER A 147 16.10 -5.57 -3.02
C SER A 147 16.38 -5.42 -4.51
#